data_AF-A0A7C9NBP4-F1
#
_entry.id   AF-A0A7C9NBP4-F1
#
_cell.length_a   1.000
_cell.length_b   1.000
_cell.length_c   1.000
_cell.angle_alpha   90.00
_cell.angle_beta   90.00
_cell.angle_gamma   90.00
#
_symmetry.space_group_name_H-M   'P 1'
#
loop_
_entity.id
_entity.type
_entity.pdbx_description
1 polymer ?
#
loop_
_entity_poly.entity_id
_entity_poly.type
_entity_poly.pdbx_seq_one_letter_code
_entity_poly.pdbx_strand_id
1 'polypeptide(L)' 'MAGNADNRQDATAPLLVIDVGNTRVRLGLARDGRLLRVWSASTAPGCTRDEAVATVLSLAACPGQPAGRPDGADAFQPA' A
#
# COMPACT_ATOMS: atom_id res chain seq x y z
N MET A 1 -8.80 28.14 -20.03
CA MET A 1 -9.19 27.12 -19.03
C MET A 1 -8.53 25.82 -19.43
N ALA A 2 -7.37 25.50 -18.86
CA ALA A 2 -6.66 24.26 -19.14
C ALA A 2 -7.35 23.11 -18.42
N GLY A 3 -7.72 22.08 -19.18
CA GLY A 3 -8.44 20.90 -18.70
C GLY A 3 -7.66 20.17 -17.62
N ASN A 4 -8.39 19.83 -16.57
CA ASN A 4 -7.99 19.03 -15.42
C ASN A 4 -7.23 17.79 -15.87
N ALA A 5 -6.04 17.54 -15.31
CA ALA A 5 -5.21 16.39 -15.62
C ALA A 5 -6.07 15.12 -15.58
N ASP A 6 -6.00 14.36 -16.67
CA ASP A 6 -6.70 13.10 -16.86
C ASP A 6 -6.26 12.09 -15.79
N ASN A 7 -6.92 12.10 -14.63
CA ASN A 7 -6.70 11.16 -13.52
C ASN A 7 -7.42 9.84 -13.78
N ARG A 8 -7.62 9.47 -15.06
CA ARG A 8 -7.97 8.09 -15.41
C ARG A 8 -6.78 7.23 -15.03
N GLN A 9 -6.83 6.73 -13.79
CA GLN A 9 -6.07 5.58 -13.38
C GLN A 9 -6.36 4.51 -14.43
N ASP A 10 -5.40 4.26 -15.32
CA ASP A 10 -5.47 3.15 -16.24
C ASP A 10 -5.74 1.92 -15.37
N ALA A 11 -6.94 1.32 -15.51
CA ALA A 11 -7.43 0.27 -14.62
C ALA A 11 -6.49 -0.96 -14.59
N THR A 12 -5.55 -1.01 -15.53
CA THR A 12 -4.52 -2.02 -15.71
C THR A 12 -3.28 -1.81 -14.83
N ALA A 13 -3.02 -0.58 -14.36
CA ALA A 13 -1.84 -0.26 -13.57
C ALA A 13 -2.01 -0.77 -12.13
N PRO A 14 -0.96 -1.38 -11.54
CA PRO A 14 -1.01 -1.80 -10.15
C PRO A 14 -1.14 -0.59 -9.22
N LEU A 15 -2.00 -0.70 -8.22
CA LEU A 15 -2.22 0.28 -7.17
C LEU A 15 -1.41 -0.09 -5.94
N LEU A 16 -0.77 0.92 -5.33
CA LEU A 16 -0.20 0.81 -4.00
C LEU A 16 -1.21 1.29 -2.96
N VAL A 17 -1.61 0.39 -2.08
CA VAL A 17 -2.50 0.65 -0.94
C VAL A 17 -1.64 0.79 0.31
N ILE A 18 -1.90 1.81 1.12
CA ILE A 18 -1.16 2.07 2.36
C ILE A 18 -2.17 2.23 3.49
N ASP A 19 -2.06 1.39 4.51
CA ASP A 19 -2.78 1.47 5.77
C ASP A 19 -1.78 1.91 6.87
N VAL A 20 -2.01 3.09 7.44
CA VAL A 20 -1.13 3.69 8.46
C VAL A 20 -1.82 3.60 9.82
N GLY A 21 -1.49 2.56 10.57
CA GLY A 21 -1.92 2.40 11.96
C GLY A 21 -0.94 3.01 12.96
N ASN A 22 -1.35 3.06 14.22
CA ASN A 22 -0.53 3.60 15.32
C ASN A 22 0.78 2.82 15.52
N THR A 23 0.74 1.49 15.39
CA THR A 23 1.89 0.61 15.66
C THR A 23 2.47 -0.01 14.39
N ARG A 24 1.65 -0.15 13.34
CA ARG A 24 2.08 -0.76 12.08
C ARG A 24 1.63 0.07 10.89
N VAL A 25 2.49 0.10 9.89
CA VAL A 25 2.17 0.50 8.52
C VAL A 25 2.09 -0.77 7.67
N ARG A 26 0.98 -0.96 6.97
CA ARG A 26 0.81 -2.05 6.00
C ARG A 26 0.81 -1.49 4.59
N LEU A 27 1.53 -2.15 3.69
CA LEU A 27 1.61 -1.84 2.27
C LEU A 27 1.02 -2.99 1.48
N GLY A 28 0.13 -2.67 0.54
CA GLY A 28 -0.56 -3.63 -0.30
C GLY A 28 -0.35 -3.32 -1.78
N LEU A 29 0.07 -4.31 -2.57
CA LEU A 29 0.06 -4.21 -4.02
C LEU A 29 -1.25 -4.81 -4.55
N ALA A 30 -2.09 -4.00 -5.18
CA ALA A 30 -3.37 -4.42 -5.73
C ALA A 30 -3.43 -4.23 -7.25
N ARG A 31 -4.17 -5.10 -7.94
CA ARG A 31 -4.47 -4.98 -9.37
C ARG A 31 -5.85 -5.57 -9.64
N ASP A 32 -6.63 -4.94 -10.51
CA ASP A 32 -7.98 -5.41 -10.89
C ASP A 32 -8.88 -5.68 -9.66
N GLY A 33 -8.80 -4.80 -8.65
CA GLY A 33 -9.57 -4.94 -7.40
C GLY A 33 -9.11 -6.08 -6.47
N ARG A 34 -7.99 -6.74 -6.76
CA ARG A 34 -7.44 -7.85 -5.95
C ARG A 34 -6.12 -7.47 -5.31
N LEU A 35 -5.98 -7.75 -4.02
CA LEU A 35 -4.72 -7.61 -3.31
C LEU A 35 -3.81 -8.80 -3.65
N LEU A 36 -2.59 -8.51 -4.11
CA LEU A 36 -1.63 -9.51 -4.60
C LEU A 36 -0.56 -9.82 -3.56
N ARG A 37 -0.03 -8.79 -2.92
CA ARG A 37 1.09 -8.87 -1.97
C ARG A 37 0.91 -7.86 -0.85
N VAL A 38 1.39 -8.24 0.33
CA VAL A 38 1.36 -7.40 1.53
C VAL A 38 2.71 -7.40 2.22
N TRP A 39 3.07 -6.23 2.74
CA TRP A 39 4.20 -6.02 3.63
C TRP A 39 3.74 -5.26 4.88
N SER A 40 4.49 -5.40 5.97
CA SER A 40 4.26 -4.64 7.19
C SER A 40 5.57 -4.11 7.75
N ALA A 41 5.54 -2.88 8.25
CA ALA A 41 6.61 -2.27 9.02
C ALA A 41 6.03 -1.69 10.32
N SER A 42 6.90 -1.46 11.31
CA SER A 42 6.52 -0.71 12.50
C SER A 42 6.31 0.77 12.15
N THR A 43 5.28 1.38 12.73
CA THR A 43 5.10 2.84 12.64
C THR A 43 6.19 3.52 13.47
N ALA A 44 6.99 4.38 12.83
CA ALA A 44 8.07 5.12 13.48
C ALA A 44 7.61 6.57 13.76
N PRO A 45 7.55 7.01 15.03
CA PRO A 45 7.28 8.41 15.36
C PRO A 45 8.37 9.33 14.78
N GLY A 46 7.95 10.44 14.17
CA GLY A 46 8.89 11.40 13.58
C GLY A 46 9.53 10.95 12.27
N CYS A 47 9.04 9.88 11.64
CA CYS A 47 9.49 9.41 10.33
C CYS A 47 9.47 10.56 9.31
N THR A 48 10.62 10.83 8.71
CA THR A 48 10.77 11.80 7.65
C THR A 48 10.22 11.26 6.33
N ARG A 49 9.99 12.16 5.36
CA ARG A 49 9.56 11.76 4.02
C ARG A 49 10.54 10.79 3.37
N ASP A 50 11.84 11.05 3.48
CA ASP A 50 12.86 10.22 2.84
C ASP A 50 12.96 8.84 3.49
N GLU A 51 12.80 8.75 4.81
CA GLU A 51 12.70 7.47 5.53
C GLU A 51 11.46 6.67 5.13
N ALA A 52 10.32 7.34 4.94
CA ALA A 52 9.10 6.70 4.46
C ALA A 52 9.28 6.15 3.04
N VAL A 53 9.86 6.94 2.13
CA VAL A 53 10.16 6.49 0.75
C VAL A 53 11.15 5.33 0.75
N ALA A 54 12.23 5.42 1.51
CA ALA A 54 13.21 4.34 1.65
C ALA A 54 12.53 3.05 2.14
N THR A 55 11.66 3.15 3.14
CA THR A 55 10.90 2.00 3.67
C THR A 55 10.02 1.36 2.59
N VAL A 56 9.27 2.15 1.82
CA VAL A 56 8.43 1.63 0.73
C VAL A 56 9.26 0.93 -0.34
N LEU A 57 10.39 1.52 -0.75
CA LEU A 57 11.28 0.93 -1.75
C LEU A 57 11.93 -0.36 -1.26
N SER A 58 12.39 -0.39 -0.01
CA SER A 58 12.96 -1.60 0.59
C SER A 58 11.94 -2.73 0.67
N LEU A 59 10.69 -2.44 1.01
CA LEU A 59 9.63 -3.44 1.04
C LEU A 59 9.28 -3.93 -0.37
N ALA A 60 9.15 -3.04 -1.34
CA ALA A 60 8.89 -3.41 -2.74
C ALA A 60 10.01 -4.28 -3.36
N ALA A 61 11.25 -4.14 -2.89
CA ALA A 61 12.37 -4.97 -3.32
C ALA A 61 12.36 -6.39 -2.73
N CYS A 62 11.64 -6.61 -1.63
CA CYS A 62 11.53 -7.91 -0.96
C CYS A 62 10.27 -8.67 -1.41
N PRO A 63 10.30 -10.01 -1.52
CA PRO A 63 9.11 -10.80 -1.77
C PRO A 63 8.08 -10.57 -0.66
N GLY A 64 6.97 -9.91 -0.98
CA GLY A 64 5.86 -9.71 -0.04
C GLY A 64 5.15 -11.01 0.28
N GLN A 65 4.42 -11.03 1.40
CA GLN A 65 3.57 -12.17 1.72
C GLN A 65 2.40 -12.18 0.72
N PRO A 66 2.01 -13.34 0.17
CA PRO A 66 0.78 -13.40 -0.63
C PRO A 66 -0.37 -12.90 0.23
N ALA A 67 -1.26 -12.11 -0.36
CA ALA A 67 -2.49 -11.75 0.31
C ALA A 67 -3.21 -13.06 0.67
N GLY A 68 -3.23 -13.41 1.96
CA GLY A 68 -3.98 -14.56 2.44
C GLY A 68 -5.45 -14.38 2.11
N ARG A 69 -6.23 -15.47 2.18
CA ARG A 69 -7.69 -15.33 2.27
C ARG A 69 -7.96 -14.30 3.38
N PRO A 70 -8.81 -13.29 3.19
CA PRO A 70 -9.14 -12.38 4.25
C PRO A 70 -9.85 -13.19 5.34
N ASP A 71 -9.09 -13.69 6.30
CA ASP A 71 -9.62 -14.13 7.57
C ASP A 71 -10.16 -12.85 8.22
N GLY A 72 -11.47 -12.85 8.52
CA GLY A 72 -12.31 -11.66 8.71
C GLY A 72 -11.92 -10.68 9.83
N ALA A 73 -10.73 -10.80 10.41
CA ALA A 73 -10.14 -9.87 11.37
C ALA A 73 -9.09 -8.91 10.76
N ASP A 74 -8.58 -9.18 9.55
CA ASP A 74 -7.48 -8.40 8.93
C ASP A 74 -7.78 -7.96 7.48
N ALA A 75 -9.05 -8.05 7.07
CA ALA A 75 -9.48 -7.47 5.80
C ALA A 75 -9.19 -5.96 5.83
N PHE A 76 -8.49 -5.45 4.81
CA PHE A 76 -8.39 -4.01 4.56
C PHE A 76 -9.81 -3.45 4.54
N GLN A 77 -10.22 -2.82 5.63
CA GLN A 77 -11.51 -2.18 5.74
C GLN A 77 -11.33 -0.73 5.27
N PRO A 78 -11.84 -0.36 4.09
CA PRO A 78 -11.99 1.05 3.79
C PRO A 78 -12.98 1.64 4.81
N ALA A 79 -12.64 2.82 5.33
CA ALA A 79 -13.53 3.61 6.18
C ALA A 79 -14.83 3.98 5.44
#